data_AF-A0A538S4W2-F1
#
_entry.id   AF-A0A538S4W2-F1
#
_cell.length_a   1.000
_cell.length_b   1.000
_cell.length_c   1.000
_cell.angle_alpha   90.00
_cell.angle_beta   90.00
_cell.angle_gamma   90.00
#
_symmetry.space_group_name_H-M   'P 1'
#
loop_
_entity.id
_entity.type
_entity.pdbx_description
1 polymer ?
#
loop_
_entity_poly.entity_id
_entity_poly.type
_entity_poly.pdbx_seq_one_letter_code
_entity_poly.pdbx_strand_id
1 'polypeptide(L)' 'MSINVELTAEEVAALRQVTKLQNDAEAVSKAAREFLRLARLRELKSISGKVEFEANWQSLEALELGESTFPS' A
#
# COMPACT_ATOMS: atom_id res chain seq x y z
N MET A 1 18.93 14.33 6.29
CA MET A 1 19.24 13.63 7.55
C MET A 1 19.87 12.29 7.18
N SER A 2 21.08 11.99 7.63
CA SER A 2 21.75 10.72 7.40
C SER A 2 21.87 9.95 8.71
N ILE A 3 21.79 8.63 8.64
CA ILE A 3 21.97 7.72 9.76
C ILE A 3 22.96 6.64 9.34
N ASN A 4 23.77 6.16 10.27
CA ASN A 4 24.68 5.04 10.04
C ASN A 4 24.01 3.78 10.57
N VAL A 5 24.00 2.73 9.76
CA VAL A 5 23.43 1.41 10.10
C VAL A 5 24.48 0.37 9.75
N GLU A 6 24.72 -0.56 10.67
CA GLU A 6 25.64 -1.67 10.44
C GLU A 6 24.87 -2.83 9.79
N LEU A 7 25.40 -3.30 8.66
CA LEU A 7 24.91 -4.44 7.90
C LEU A 7 26.10 -5.29 7.47
N THR A 8 25.93 -6.61 7.42
CA THR A 8 26.96 -7.49 6.89
C THR A 8 27.06 -7.34 5.37
N ALA A 9 28.20 -7.73 4.79
CA ALA A 9 28.37 -7.74 3.34
C ALA A 9 27.35 -8.66 2.64
N GLU A 10 26.97 -9.75 3.31
CA GLU A 10 25.98 -10.72 2.83
C GLU A 10 24.58 -10.11 2.80
N GLU A 11 24.20 -9.36 3.83
CA GLU A 11 22.93 -8.64 3.87
C GLU A 11 22.85 -7.59 2.75
N VAL A 12 23.91 -6.79 2.55
CA VAL A 12 23.95 -5.80 1.46
C VAL A 12 23.89 -6.48 0.09
N ALA A 13 24.60 -7.59 -0.10
CA ALA A 13 24.55 -8.37 -1.34
C ALA A 13 23.14 -8.92 -1.62
N ALA A 14 22.46 -9.45 -0.60
CA ALA A 14 21.09 -9.93 -0.71
C ALA A 14 20.12 -8.79 -1.07
N LEU A 15 20.27 -7.62 -0.42
CA LEU A 15 19.46 -6.44 -0.73
C LEU A 15 19.65 -6.02 -2.19
N ARG A 16 20.88 -5.94 -2.68
CA ARG A 16 21.18 -5.62 -4.09
C ARG A 16 20.58 -6.62 -5.06
N GLN A 17 20.66 -7.91 -4.76
CA GLN A 17 20.10 -8.97 -5.59
C GLN A 17 18.59 -8.83 -5.70
N VAL A 18 17.90 -8.59 -4.58
CA VAL A 18 16.44 -8.45 -4.55
C VAL A 18 16.00 -7.13 -5.20
N THR A 19 16.69 -6.02 -4.93
CA THR A 19 16.31 -4.71 -5.48
C THR A 19 16.76 -4.49 -6.92
N LYS A 20 17.68 -5.35 -7.41
CA LYS A 20 18.40 -5.24 -8.69
C LYS A 20 19.17 -3.93 -8.85
N LEU A 21 19.72 -3.42 -7.75
CA LEU A 21 20.47 -2.17 -7.70
C LEU A 21 21.94 -2.46 -7.43
N GLN A 22 22.83 -1.69 -8.07
CA GLN A 22 24.27 -1.80 -7.84
C GLN A 22 24.79 -0.88 -6.75
N ASN A 23 24.07 0.20 -6.47
CA ASN A 23 24.41 1.12 -5.38
C ASN A 23 23.82 0.60 -4.06
N ASP A 24 24.70 0.41 -3.07
CA ASP A 24 24.34 -0.15 -1.77
C ASP A 24 23.34 0.75 -1.02
N ALA A 25 23.56 2.07 -0.99
CA ALA A 25 22.69 3.01 -0.31
C ALA A 25 21.29 3.08 -0.95
N GLU A 26 21.21 3.02 -2.28
CA GLU A 26 19.93 2.95 -3.00
C GLU A 26 19.21 1.62 -2.78
N ALA A 27 19.94 0.50 -2.76
CA ALA A 27 19.40 -0.82 -2.46
C ALA A 27 18.78 -0.86 -1.05
N VAL A 28 19.52 -0.40 -0.05
CA VAL A 28 19.04 -0.29 1.34
C VAL A 28 17.84 0.63 1.44
N SER A 29 17.90 1.82 0.83
CA SER A 29 16.79 2.79 0.85
C SER A 29 15.52 2.23 0.20
N LYS A 30 15.66 1.54 -0.93
CA LYS A 30 14.52 0.93 -1.64
C LYS A 30 13.92 -0.21 -0.83
N ALA A 31 14.75 -1.07 -0.25
CA ALA A 31 14.29 -2.17 0.59
C ALA A 31 13.55 -1.69 1.85
N ALA A 32 14.08 -0.66 2.53
CA ALA A 32 13.45 -0.08 3.71
C ALA A 32 12.06 0.52 3.39
N ARG A 33 11.93 1.25 2.27
CA ARG A 33 10.64 1.78 1.82
C ARG A 33 9.65 0.68 1.49
N GLU A 34 10.12 -0.38 0.85
CA GLU A 34 9.28 -1.51 0.48
C GLU A 34 8.79 -2.30 1.71
N PHE A 35 9.65 -2.47 2.72
CA PHE A 35 9.24 -3.04 4.00
C PHE A 35 8.12 -2.23 4.65
N LEU A 36 8.24 -0.91 4.70
CA LEU A 36 7.21 -0.03 5.25
C LEU A 36 5.90 -0.11 4.45
N ARG A 37 5.98 -0.18 3.11
CA ARG A 37 4.81 -0.37 2.24
C ARG A 37 4.09 -1.68 2.56
N LEU A 38 4.83 -2.78 2.69
CA LEU A 38 4.27 -4.10 3.02
C LEU A 38 3.69 -4.15 4.43
N ALA A 39 4.35 -3.50 5.41
CA ALA A 39 3.83 -3.40 6.77
C ALA A 39 2.45 -2.70 6.80
N ARG A 40 2.32 -1.56 6.11
CA ARG A 40 1.04 -0.84 5.97
C ARG A 40 -0.03 -1.68 5.28
N LEU A 41 0.33 -2.41 4.22
CA LEU A 41 -0.62 -3.29 3.54
C LEU A 41 -1.13 -4.40 4.46
N ARG A 42 -0.27 -4.98 5.31
CA ARG A 42 -0.68 -5.99 6.29
C ARG A 42 -1.62 -5.40 7.34
N GLU A 43 -1.34 -4.18 7.79
CA GLU A 43 -2.21 -3.45 8.72
C GLU A 43 -3.59 -3.20 8.09
N LEU A 44 -3.64 -2.64 6.88
CA LEU A 44 -4.89 -2.43 6.14
C LEU A 44 -5.66 -3.75 5.94
N LYS A 45 -4.96 -4.83 5.58
CA LYS A 45 -5.57 -6.15 5.44
C LYS A 45 -6.19 -6.65 6.75
N SER A 46 -5.55 -6.38 7.88
CA SER A 46 -6.06 -6.78 9.20
C SER A 46 -7.34 -6.03 9.59
N ILE A 47 -7.54 -4.83 9.05
CA ILE A 47 -8.71 -3.97 9.30
C ILE A 47 -9.81 -4.24 8.27
N SER A 48 -9.47 -4.71 7.06
CA SER A 48 -10.42 -4.93 5.95
C SER A 48 -11.64 -5.81 6.29
N GLY A 49 -11.53 -6.74 7.25
CA GLY A 49 -12.66 -7.58 7.71
C GLY A 49 -13.49 -6.96 8.84
N LYS A 50 -13.11 -5.77 9.32
CA LYS A 50 -13.78 -4.99 10.36
C LYS A 50 -14.41 -3.70 9.83
N VAL A 51 -14.21 -3.42 8.54
CA VAL A 51 -14.87 -2.30 7.88
C VAL A 51 -16.28 -2.75 7.56
N GLU A 52 -17.25 -2.25 8.32
CA GLU A 52 -18.66 -2.40 7.96
C GLU A 52 -18.92 -1.52 6.73
N PHE A 53 -19.20 -2.17 5.61
CA PHE A 53 -19.66 -1.48 4.41
C PHE A 53 -21.16 -1.27 4.56
N GLU A 54 -21.59 -0.01 4.60
CA GLU A 54 -23.01 0.29 4.57
C GLU A 54 -23.54 -0.09 3.18
N ALA A 55 -24.36 -1.14 3.12
CA ALA A 55 -24.97 -1.60 1.87
C ALA A 55 -26.16 -0.72 1.50
N ASN A 56 -25.93 0.59 1.36
CA ASN A 56 -26.95 1.59 1.01
C ASN A 56 -27.16 1.76 -0.50
N TRP A 57 -26.64 0.82 -1.31
CA TRP A 57 -26.69 0.90 -2.77
C TRP A 57 -28.12 0.99 -3.30
N GLN A 58 -29.10 0.33 -2.68
CA GLN A 58 -30.51 0.45 -3.08
C GLN A 58 -31.08 1.86 -2.84
N SER A 59 -30.68 2.52 -1.74
CA SER A 59 -31.09 3.90 -1.46
C SER A 59 -30.44 4.87 -2.43
N LEU A 60 -29.18 4.63 -2.81
CA LEU A 60 -28.47 5.42 -3.82
C LEU A 60 -29.09 5.23 -5.21
N GLU A 61 -29.40 4.00 -5.60
CA GLU A 61 -30.07 3.67 -6.87
C GLU A 61 -31.46 4.31 -6.96
N ALA A 62 -32.25 4.28 -5.88
CA ALA A 62 -33.56 4.92 -5.84
C ALA A 62 -33.48 6.45 -6.00
N LEU A 63 -32.43 7.09 -5.45
CA LEU A 63 -32.18 8.53 -5.63
C LEU A 63 -31.81 8.87 -7.08
N GLU A 64 -30.92 8.08 -7.70
CA GLU A 64 -30.53 8.27 -9.10
C GLU A 64 -31.71 8.09 -10.07
N LEU A 65 -32.52 7.05 -9.86
CA LEU A 65 -33.70 6.78 -10.68
C LEU A 65 -34.83 7.79 -10.43
N GLY A 66 -34.96 8.31 -9.21
CA GLY A 66 -35.94 9.33 -8.86
C GLY A 66 -35.68 10.70 -9.50
N GLU A 67 -34.41 11.05 -9.73
CA GLU A 67 -34.03 12.29 -10.46
C GLU A 67 -34.17 12.15 -11.99
N SER A 68 -34.31 10.92 -12.50
CA SER A 68 -34.50 10.63 -13.93
C SER A 68 -35.98 10.71 -14.38
N THR A 69 -36.71 11.75 -13.97
CA THR A 69 -37.94 12.09 -14.71
C THR A 69 -37.50 12.77 -16.01
N PHE A 70 -37.25 11.97 -17.05
CA PHE A 70 -37.08 12.50 -18.41
C PHE A 70 -38.27 13.42 -18.72
N PRO A 71 -38.05 14.68 -19.14
CA PRO A 71 -39.16 15.56 -19.50
C PRO A 71 -39.85 14.96 -20.72
N SER A 72 -41.13 14.61 -20.55
CA SER A 72 -42.05 14.12 -21.57
C SER A 72 -42.39 15.17 -22.61
#